data_AF-A0A921AYU5-F1
#
_entry.id   AF-A0A921AYU5-F1
#
_cell.length_a   1.000
_cell.length_b   1.000
_cell.length_c   1.000
_cell.angle_alpha   90.00
_cell.angle_beta   90.00
_cell.angle_gamma   90.00
#
_symmetry.space_group_name_H-M   'P 1'
#
loop_
_entity.id
_entity.type
_entity.pdbx_description
1 polymer ?
#
loop_
_entity_poly.entity_id
_entity_poly.type
_entity_poly.pdbx_seq_one_letter_code
_entity_poly.pdbx_strand_id
1 'polypeptide(L)'
;MGKYFTVEELCVSAVARSRGIDNTPPPQAVAALHDLIGHLLDPLREAWGGPVAVNSGYRSPALNAAVGGAPRSRHMYGEAADITVGSPSANAALFALLESGGFDFDQLIDERGYAWLHVSWCRTNRRQVLHL
;
A
#
# COMPACT_ATOMS: atom_id res chain seq x y z
N MET A 1 4.24 -14.84 -8.47
CA MET A 1 4.70 -14.85 -7.06
C MET A 1 5.48 -13.56 -6.83
N GLY A 2 5.23 -12.85 -5.73
CA GLY A 2 6.02 -11.66 -5.38
C GLY A 2 7.46 -12.03 -5.02
N LYS A 3 8.41 -11.15 -5.35
CA LYS A 3 9.84 -11.36 -5.08
C LYS A 3 10.20 -10.96 -3.65
N TYR A 4 9.59 -9.89 -3.13
CA TYR A 4 9.91 -9.35 -1.82
C TYR A 4 8.74 -9.24 -0.87
N PHE A 5 7.51 -9.27 -1.39
CA PHE A 5 6.28 -9.13 -0.61
C PHE A 5 5.36 -10.33 -0.85
N THR A 6 4.55 -10.66 0.16
CA THR A 6 3.50 -11.68 0.04
C THR A 6 2.11 -11.13 0.35
N VAL A 7 1.08 -11.80 -0.17
CA VAL A 7 -0.31 -11.41 0.11
C VAL A 7 -0.60 -11.49 1.61
N GLU A 8 -0.06 -12.50 2.29
CA GLU A 8 -0.22 -12.68 3.73
C GLU A 8 0.32 -11.47 4.50
N GLU A 9 1.52 -10.99 4.16
CA GLU A 9 2.11 -9.77 4.74
C GLU A 9 1.19 -8.57 4.55
N LEU A 10 0.68 -8.37 3.33
CA LEU A 10 -0.22 -7.26 3.01
C LEU A 10 -1.59 -7.35 3.72
N CYS A 11 -1.98 -8.51 4.23
CA CYS A 11 -3.24 -8.68 4.96
C CYS A 11 -3.09 -8.59 6.48
N VAL A 12 -1.85 -8.48 6.99
CA VAL A 12 -1.60 -8.29 8.42
C VAL A 12 -2.08 -6.93 8.89
N SER A 13 -2.83 -6.92 10.00
CA SER A 13 -3.21 -5.69 10.70
C SER A 13 -3.21 -5.89 12.21
N ALA A 14 -2.44 -5.08 12.93
CA ALA A 14 -2.43 -5.08 14.39
C ALA A 14 -3.80 -4.68 14.95
N VAL A 15 -4.49 -3.74 14.30
CA VAL A 15 -5.85 -3.32 14.67
C VAL A 15 -6.82 -4.49 14.53
N ALA A 16 -6.77 -5.21 13.41
CA ALA A 16 -7.64 -6.37 13.18
C ALA A 16 -7.45 -7.43 14.27
N ARG A 17 -6.19 -7.78 14.58
CA ARG A 17 -5.86 -8.72 15.67
C ARG A 17 -6.37 -8.23 17.02
N SER A 18 -6.10 -6.97 17.37
CA SER A 18 -6.48 -6.41 18.67
C SER A 18 -7.99 -6.33 18.88
N ARG A 19 -8.76 -6.20 17.78
CA ARG A 19 -10.23 -6.05 17.81
C ARG A 19 -10.99 -7.31 17.38
N GLY A 20 -10.28 -8.41 17.09
CA GLY A 20 -10.90 -9.64 16.59
C GLY A 20 -11.64 -9.47 15.26
N ILE A 21 -11.18 -8.56 14.39
CA ILE A 21 -11.80 -8.32 13.07
C ILE A 21 -11.20 -9.29 12.06
N ASP A 22 -12.06 -9.97 11.30
CA ASP A 22 -11.63 -10.76 10.16
C ASP A 22 -11.18 -9.83 9.01
N ASN A 23 -9.91 -10.00 8.61
CA ASN A 23 -9.29 -9.27 7.52
C ASN A 23 -8.91 -10.19 6.35
N THR A 24 -9.60 -11.32 6.20
CA THR A 24 -9.38 -12.26 5.10
C THR A 24 -9.80 -11.62 3.77
N PRO A 25 -8.90 -11.49 2.79
CA PRO A 25 -9.23 -10.93 1.49
C PRO A 25 -10.09 -11.92 0.67
N PRO A 26 -11.13 -11.44 -0.03
CA PRO A 26 -11.82 -12.26 -1.02
C PRO A 26 -10.92 -12.51 -2.25
N PRO A 27 -11.21 -13.52 -3.09
CA PRO A 27 -10.35 -13.90 -4.22
C PRO A 27 -9.99 -12.76 -5.17
N GLN A 28 -10.93 -11.85 -5.45
CA GLN A 28 -10.67 -10.69 -6.29
C GLN A 28 -9.65 -9.72 -5.68
N ALA A 29 -9.66 -9.55 -4.36
CA ALA A 29 -8.68 -8.71 -3.67
C ALA A 29 -7.32 -9.40 -3.63
N VAL A 30 -7.27 -10.73 -3.49
CA VAL A 30 -6.01 -11.50 -3.59
C VAL A 30 -5.36 -11.30 -4.97
N ALA A 31 -6.14 -11.37 -6.04
CA ALA A 31 -5.64 -11.11 -7.39
C ALA A 31 -5.12 -9.68 -7.54
N ALA A 32 -5.86 -8.68 -7.04
CA ALA A 32 -5.44 -7.29 -7.06
C ALA A 32 -4.15 -7.04 -6.24
N LEU A 33 -3.99 -7.72 -5.10
CA LEU A 33 -2.76 -7.63 -4.30
C LEU A 33 -1.57 -8.22 -5.04
N HIS A 34 -1.75 -9.32 -5.76
CA HIS A 34 -0.69 -9.86 -6.63
C HIS A 34 -0.30 -8.87 -7.73
N ASP A 35 -1.28 -8.22 -8.35
CA ASP A 35 -1.03 -7.18 -9.33
C ASP A 35 -0.29 -5.97 -8.71
N LEU A 36 -0.73 -5.48 -7.55
CA LEU A 36 -0.07 -4.40 -6.80
C LEU A 36 1.39 -4.75 -6.47
N ILE A 37 1.63 -5.98 -6.00
CA ILE A 37 2.98 -6.44 -5.66
C ILE A 37 3.86 -6.45 -6.91
N GLY A 38 3.41 -7.09 -7.98
CA GLY A 38 4.22 -7.29 -9.18
C GLY A 38 4.45 -6.02 -10.01
N HIS A 39 3.46 -5.12 -10.07
CA HIS A 39 3.54 -3.93 -10.92
C HIS A 39 4.09 -2.70 -10.19
N LEU A 40 4.03 -2.67 -8.86
CA LEU A 40 4.42 -1.48 -8.10
C LEU A 40 5.40 -1.79 -6.96
N LEU A 41 5.04 -2.65 -6.01
CA LEU A 41 5.84 -2.80 -4.78
C LEU A 41 7.19 -3.46 -5.03
N ASP A 42 7.24 -4.57 -5.77
CA ASP A 42 8.50 -5.26 -6.08
C ASP A 42 9.43 -4.34 -6.90
N PRO A 43 9.02 -3.73 -8.03
CA PRO A 43 9.86 -2.79 -8.77
C PRO A 43 10.35 -1.60 -7.93
N LEU A 44 9.48 -1.06 -7.06
CA LEU A 44 9.84 0.03 -6.16
C LEU A 44 10.93 -0.38 -5.19
N ARG A 45 10.80 -1.57 -4.59
CA ARG A 45 11.80 -2.08 -3.66
C ARG A 45 13.14 -2.35 -4.34
N GLU A 46 13.13 -2.79 -5.60
CA GLU A 46 14.36 -2.94 -6.40
C GLU A 46 15.03 -1.59 -6.66
N ALA A 47 14.27 -0.61 -7.12
CA ALA A 47 14.80 0.73 -7.38
C ALA A 47 15.30 1.44 -6.12
N TRP A 48 14.62 1.21 -4.98
CA TRP A 48 15.05 1.73 -3.69
C TRP A 48 16.34 1.06 -3.19
N GLY A 49 16.55 -0.21 -3.53
CA GLY A 49 17.76 -0.96 -3.16
C GLY A 49 17.85 -1.35 -1.68
N GLY A 50 16.74 -1.22 -0.93
CA GLY A 50 16.70 -1.51 0.51
C GLY A 50 15.35 -2.05 0.99
N PRO A 51 15.21 -2.37 2.29
CA PRO A 51 13.95 -2.83 2.87
C PRO A 51 12.86 -1.75 2.76
N VAL A 52 11.66 -2.17 2.37
CA VAL A 52 10.42 -1.38 2.40
C VAL A 52 9.42 -2.20 3.20
N ALA A 53 8.88 -1.63 4.27
CA ALA A 53 7.93 -2.30 5.16
C ALA A 53 6.49 -1.93 4.78
N VAL A 54 5.58 -2.90 4.83
CA VAL A 54 4.14 -2.68 4.66
C VAL A 54 3.50 -2.51 6.03
N ASN A 55 2.90 -1.34 6.28
CA ASN A 55 2.10 -1.09 7.47
C ASN A 55 0.70 -1.69 7.35
N SER A 56 0.12 -1.63 6.14
CA SER A 56 -1.21 -2.13 5.84
C SER A 56 -1.40 -2.28 4.32
N GLY A 57 -1.81 -3.45 3.85
CA GLY A 57 -2.31 -3.67 2.49
C GLY A 57 -3.83 -3.76 2.47
N TYR A 58 -4.38 -4.96 2.32
CA TYR A 58 -5.82 -5.15 2.28
C TYR A 58 -6.52 -4.77 3.60
N ARG A 59 -7.69 -4.13 3.46
CA ARG A 59 -8.60 -3.87 4.58
C ARG A 59 -10.01 -4.36 4.26
N SER A 60 -10.54 -5.27 5.05
CA SER A 60 -11.96 -5.59 5.01
C SER A 60 -12.81 -4.34 5.29
N PRO A 61 -14.08 -4.27 4.84
CA PRO A 61 -14.93 -3.12 5.13
C PRO A 61 -15.02 -2.80 6.64
N ALA A 62 -15.07 -3.84 7.47
CA ALA A 62 -15.06 -3.70 8.93
C ALA A 62 -13.74 -3.11 9.44
N LEU A 63 -12.59 -3.58 8.96
CA LEU A 63 -11.29 -3.03 9.34
C LEU A 63 -11.14 -1.58 8.85
N ASN A 64 -11.51 -1.30 7.61
CA ASN A 64 -11.43 0.04 7.02
C ASN A 64 -12.24 1.04 7.84
N ALA A 65 -13.49 0.71 8.20
CA ALA A 65 -14.31 1.55 9.08
C ALA A 65 -13.67 1.71 10.48
N ALA A 66 -13.14 0.63 11.06
CA ALA A 66 -12.52 0.63 12.38
C ALA A 66 -11.28 1.54 12.49
N VAL A 67 -10.56 1.77 11.39
CA VAL A 67 -9.40 2.68 11.31
C VAL A 67 -9.76 4.07 10.74
N GLY A 68 -11.05 4.34 10.50
CA GLY A 68 -11.50 5.62 9.96
C GLY A 68 -11.16 5.82 8.48
N GLY A 69 -10.96 4.74 7.73
CA GLY A 69 -10.65 4.80 6.30
C GLY A 69 -11.83 5.27 5.45
N ALA A 70 -11.51 5.83 4.27
CA ALA A 70 -12.52 6.37 3.36
C ALA A 70 -13.49 5.28 2.86
N PRO A 71 -14.79 5.60 2.61
CA PRO A 71 -15.81 4.63 2.19
C PRO A 71 -15.55 3.91 0.85
N ARG A 72 -14.60 4.40 0.04
CA ARG A 72 -14.20 3.79 -1.25
C ARG A 72 -12.68 3.63 -1.34
N SER A 73 -12.03 3.35 -0.20
CA SER A 73 -10.58 3.17 -0.15
C SER A 73 -10.10 2.03 -1.05
N ARG A 74 -8.99 2.25 -1.75
CA ARG A 74 -8.29 1.25 -2.57
C ARG A 74 -7.79 0.04 -1.77
N HIS A 75 -7.55 0.20 -0.47
CA HIS A 75 -7.23 -0.92 0.42
C HIS A 75 -8.33 -1.99 0.45
N MET A 76 -9.60 -1.61 0.32
CA MET A 76 -10.71 -2.57 0.33
C MET A 76 -10.82 -3.41 -0.94
N TYR A 77 -10.14 -2.98 -2.00
CA TYR A 77 -10.08 -3.69 -3.28
C TYR A 77 -8.79 -4.49 -3.44
N GLY A 78 -7.85 -4.43 -2.48
CA GLY A 78 -6.52 -5.03 -2.62
C GLY A 78 -5.58 -4.23 -3.53
N GLU A 79 -5.94 -2.99 -3.84
CA GLU A 79 -5.25 -2.13 -4.82
C GLU A 79 -4.33 -1.10 -4.17
N ALA A 80 -4.15 -1.13 -2.85
CA ALA A 80 -3.29 -0.19 -2.15
C ALA A 80 -2.52 -0.78 -0.97
N ALA A 81 -1.39 -0.16 -0.68
CA ALA A 81 -0.57 -0.43 0.48
C ALA A 81 -0.07 0.88 1.10
N ASP A 82 -0.03 0.90 2.43
CA ASP A 82 0.67 1.91 3.21
C ASP A 82 2.06 1.37 3.52
N ILE A 83 3.10 2.09 3.12
CA ILE A 83 4.49 1.65 3.16
C ILE A 83 5.39 2.64 3.89
N THR A 84 6.51 2.15 4.41
CA THR A 84 7.54 2.98 5.01
C THR A 84 8.93 2.37 4.87
N VAL A 85 9.94 3.23 4.84
CA VAL A 85 11.37 2.90 4.92
C VAL A 85 12.00 3.34 6.24
N GLY A 86 11.17 3.56 7.27
CA GLY A 86 11.60 3.68 8.67
C GLY A 86 11.76 5.09 9.21
N SER A 87 11.75 6.14 8.37
CA SER A 87 11.75 7.53 8.85
C SER A 87 11.09 8.49 7.85
N PRO A 88 10.57 9.65 8.30
CA PRO A 88 9.96 10.63 7.40
C PRO A 88 10.89 11.13 6.30
N SER A 89 12.16 11.40 6.60
CA SER A 89 13.13 11.83 5.59
C SER A 89 13.39 10.76 4.52
N ALA A 90 13.44 9.49 4.92
CA ALA A 90 13.61 8.38 3.98
C ALA A 90 12.32 8.13 3.18
N ASN A 91 11.15 8.27 3.81
CA ASN A 91 9.85 8.19 3.13
C ASN A 91 9.72 9.30 2.08
N ALA A 92 10.17 10.53 2.38
CA ALA A 92 10.21 11.62 1.40
C ALA A 92 11.12 11.31 0.20
N ALA A 93 12.28 10.69 0.44
CA ALA A 93 13.18 10.23 -0.63
C ALA A 93 12.54 9.12 -1.48
N LEU A 94 11.86 8.15 -0.85
CA LEU A 94 11.12 7.10 -1.54
C LEU A 94 9.96 7.67 -2.37
N PHE A 95 9.25 8.67 -1.83
CA PHE A 95 8.19 9.39 -2.54
C PHE A 95 8.72 10.06 -3.80
N ALA A 96 9.83 10.80 -3.68
CA ALA A 96 10.46 11.46 -4.82
C ALA A 96 10.94 10.45 -5.88
N LEU A 97 11.45 9.29 -5.46
CA LEU A 97 11.80 8.18 -6.37
C LEU A 97 10.57 7.66 -7.12
N LEU A 98 9.44 7.47 -6.43
CA LEU A 98 8.19 7.01 -7.02
C LEU A 98 7.64 8.00 -8.04
N GLU A 99 7.65 9.29 -7.69
CA GLU A 99 7.13 10.39 -8.52
C GLU A 99 7.97 10.60 -9.79
N SER A 100 9.31 10.54 -9.68
CA SER A 100 10.23 10.80 -10.81
C SER A 100 10.72 9.55 -11.55
N GLY A 101 10.59 8.37 -10.96
CA GLY A 101 11.17 7.11 -11.46
C GLY A 101 10.37 6.41 -12.55
N GLY A 102 9.29 7.02 -13.05
CA GLY A 102 8.49 6.45 -14.14
C GLY A 102 7.58 5.28 -13.74
N PHE A 103 7.35 5.08 -12.44
CA PHE A 103 6.43 4.08 -11.93
C PHE A 103 5.01 4.35 -12.42
N ASP A 104 4.28 3.29 -12.73
CA ASP A 104 2.86 3.40 -13.04
C ASP A 104 2.07 3.15 -11.77
N PHE A 105 1.41 4.17 -11.23
CA PHE A 105 0.63 4.10 -10.00
C PHE A 105 -0.68 4.88 -10.15
N ASP A 106 -1.70 4.46 -9.40
CA ASP A 106 -3.00 5.14 -9.37
C ASP A 106 -2.94 6.37 -8.47
N GLN A 107 -2.52 6.19 -7.22
CA GLN A 107 -2.33 7.26 -6.24
C GLN A 107 -1.00 7.09 -5.50
N LEU A 108 -0.33 8.21 -5.26
CA LEU A 108 0.83 8.36 -4.40
C LEU A 108 0.51 9.50 -3.41
N ILE A 109 0.49 9.19 -2.13
CA ILE A 109 0.10 10.15 -1.10
C ILE A 109 1.16 10.15 -0.01
N ASP A 110 1.63 11.34 0.35
CA ASP A 110 2.33 11.53 1.61
C ASP A 110 1.29 11.66 2.73
N GLU A 111 1.37 10.78 3.71
CA GLU A 111 0.45 10.75 4.84
C GLU A 111 1.14 11.32 6.08
N ARG A 112 0.59 12.41 6.60
CA ARG A 112 0.99 13.07 7.86
C ARG A 112 2.44 13.57 7.83
N GLY A 113 2.83 14.23 6.76
CA GLY A 113 4.19 14.74 6.59
C GLY A 113 5.20 13.61 6.46
N TYR A 114 4.93 12.69 5.53
CA TYR A 114 5.75 11.50 5.26
C TYR A 114 5.90 10.53 6.43
N ALA A 115 4.95 10.46 7.37
CA ALA A 115 4.99 9.44 8.42
C ALA A 115 4.95 8.02 7.81
N TRP A 116 4.17 7.87 6.74
CA TRP A 116 4.21 6.75 5.79
C TRP A 116 3.77 7.26 4.42
N LEU A 117 3.88 6.41 3.40
CA LEU A 117 3.34 6.69 2.07
C LEU A 117 2.16 5.78 1.81
N HIS A 118 1.08 6.31 1.26
CA HIS A 118 0.04 5.49 0.66
C HIS A 118 0.31 5.38 -0.84
N VAL A 119 0.37 4.14 -1.33
CA VAL A 119 0.55 3.83 -2.74
C VAL A 119 -0.58 2.93 -3.23
N SER A 120 -1.10 3.21 -4.41
CA SER A 120 -2.11 2.35 -5.04
C SER A 120 -1.78 2.07 -6.50
N TRP A 121 -2.29 0.92 -6.97
CA TRP A 121 -2.19 0.48 -8.35
C TRP A 121 -3.50 -0.15 -8.76
N CYS A 122 -4.00 0.22 -9.94
CA CYS A 122 -5.14 -0.46 -10.55
C CYS A 122 -4.94 -0.54 -12.07
N ARG A 123 -5.84 -1.24 -12.77
CA ARG A 123 -5.75 -1.41 -14.23
C ARG A 123 -5.83 -0.11 -15.03
N THR A 124 -6.36 0.95 -14.42
CA THR A 124 -6.49 2.26 -15.07
C THR A 124 -6.05 3.34 -14.08
N ASN A 125 -4.75 3.59 -14.10
CA ASN A 125 -4.08 4.47 -13.15
C ASN A 125 -4.34 5.95 -13.44
N ARG A 126 -4.74 6.69 -12.40
CA ARG A 126 -4.96 8.15 -12.48
C ARG A 126 -3.68 8.98 -12.36
N ARG A 127 -2.58 8.40 -11.87
CA ARG A 127 -1.31 9.09 -11.56
C ARG A 127 -1.51 10.32 -10.66
N GLN A 128 -2.33 10.14 -9.62
CA GLN A 128 -2.63 11.23 -8.69
C GLN A 128 -1.57 11.31 -7.60
N VAL A 129 -1.03 12.51 -7.37
CA VAL A 129 -0.11 12.81 -6.27
C VAL A 129 -0.79 13.74 -5.27
N LEU A 130 -0.73 13.40 -3.97
CA LEU A 130 -1.36 14.17 -2.89
C LEU A 130 -0.44 14.29 -1.67
N HIS A 131 -0.70 15.30 -0.84
CA HIS A 131 -0.01 15.57 0.43
C HIS A 131 -1.08 15.81 1.51
N LEU A 132 -1.13 14.98 2.55
CA LEU A 132 -2.19 14.98 3.59
C LEU A 132 -1.67 15.20 5.02
#